data_AF-A0A059C6C6-F1
#
_entry.id   AF-A0A059C6C6-F1
#
_cell.length_a   1.000
_cell.length_b   1.000
_cell.length_c   1.000
_cell.angle_alpha   90.00
_cell.angle_beta   90.00
_cell.angle_gamma   90.00
#
_symmetry.space_group_name_H-M   'P 1'
#
loop_
_entity.id
_entity.type
_entity.pdbx_description
1 polymer ?
#
loop_
_entity_poly.entity_id
_entity_poly.type
_entity_poly.pdbx_seq_one_letter_code
_entity_poly.pdbx_strand_id
1 'polypeptide(L)'
;MQGRGEVLCWRLHGVGALRRHDPWKIKKKLTKSDLGHLSRLLLPWGCVKIHVRDWMSPEMVERIESKDGMGVVVRDADTGDEHWLVFRYWESSKSYVLNGNWNKPFVKGRELKVGDEIGMFWDTVSCKFHFSVLRKVARATSQAAA
;
A
#
# COMPACT_ATOMS: atom_id res chain seq x y z
N MET A 1 30.37 -24.16 47.68
CA MET A 1 29.18 -23.57 47.02
C MET A 1 29.09 -24.24 45.66
N GLN A 2 28.36 -25.36 45.51
CA GLN A 2 26.99 -25.42 44.94
C GLN A 2 26.89 -24.58 43.65
N GLY A 3 26.56 -25.07 42.44
CA GLY A 3 26.18 -26.38 41.87
C GLY A 3 26.23 -26.24 40.32
N ARG A 4 26.64 -27.27 39.57
CA ARG A 4 25.81 -28.29 38.87
C ARG A 4 24.91 -27.79 37.73
N GLY A 5 24.97 -28.51 36.59
CA GLY A 5 23.93 -28.58 35.56
C GLY A 5 24.38 -28.03 34.20
N GLU A 6 25.09 -28.76 33.35
CA GLU A 6 24.57 -29.77 32.40
C GLU A 6 23.37 -29.30 31.55
N VAL A 7 23.61 -29.33 30.23
CA VAL A 7 22.73 -29.60 29.08
C VAL A 7 21.22 -29.43 29.25
N LEU A 8 20.57 -28.78 28.27
CA LEU A 8 19.50 -29.41 27.48
C LEU A 8 19.08 -28.52 26.30
N CYS A 9 19.18 -29.11 25.11
CA CYS A 9 18.45 -28.70 23.92
C CYS A 9 16.95 -28.79 24.19
N TRP A 10 16.22 -27.69 24.03
CA TRP A 10 14.77 -27.74 23.83
C TRP A 10 14.42 -27.05 22.53
N ARG A 11 14.36 -27.86 21.48
CA ARG A 11 13.50 -27.60 20.34
C ARG A 11 12.07 -27.94 20.78
N LEU A 12 11.28 -26.96 21.21
CA LEU A 12 9.83 -27.07 21.19
C LEU A 12 9.18 -25.74 20.80
N HIS A 13 8.25 -25.91 19.86
CA HIS A 13 7.35 -24.97 19.22
C HIS A 13 6.71 -23.96 20.17
N GLY A 14 6.76 -22.69 19.78
CA GLY A 14 6.00 -21.60 20.39
C GLY A 14 5.98 -20.42 19.44
N VAL A 15 4.86 -20.27 18.74
CA VAL A 15 4.50 -19.13 17.88
C VAL A 15 4.64 -17.81 18.65
N GLY A 16 5.83 -17.21 18.56
CA GLY A 16 6.08 -15.83 18.95
C GLY A 16 6.57 -15.10 17.71
N ALA A 17 5.63 -14.75 16.82
CA ALA A 17 5.92 -13.95 15.64
C ALA A 17 6.79 -12.76 16.07
N LEU A 18 8.00 -12.68 15.51
CA LEU A 18 8.78 -11.44 15.45
C LEU A 18 7.77 -10.32 15.19
N ARG A 19 7.65 -9.34 16.09
CA ARG A 19 6.99 -8.08 15.80
C ARG A 19 7.81 -7.37 14.72
N ARG A 20 7.69 -7.85 13.49
CA ARG A 20 8.33 -7.30 12.30
C ARG A 20 7.68 -5.94 12.09
N HIS A 21 8.51 -4.90 12.06
CA HIS A 21 8.11 -3.52 11.87
C HIS A 21 7.03 -3.41 10.79
N ASP A 22 5.97 -2.63 11.05
CA ASP A 22 4.94 -2.36 10.06
C ASP A 22 5.56 -1.70 8.81
N PRO A 23 5.55 -2.38 7.65
CA PRO A 23 6.19 -1.87 6.45
C PRO A 23 5.34 -0.77 5.77
N TRP A 24 4.04 -0.68 6.09
CA TRP A 24 3.08 0.17 5.39
C TRP A 24 3.21 1.64 5.82
N LYS A 25 4.15 2.35 5.19
CA LYS A 25 4.45 3.77 5.48
C LYS A 25 3.35 4.73 5.02
N ILE A 26 2.52 4.30 4.08
CA ILE A 26 1.37 5.04 3.59
C ILE A 26 0.14 4.21 3.93
N LYS A 27 -0.68 4.69 4.86
CA LYS A 27 -1.98 4.08 5.17
C LYS A 27 -3.08 5.03 4.74
N LYS A 28 -4.08 4.48 4.06
CA LYS A 28 -5.19 5.29 3.53
C LYS A 28 -6.50 4.56 3.67
N LYS A 29 -7.47 5.25 4.26
CA LYS A 29 -8.89 4.88 4.17
C LYS A 29 -9.45 5.36 2.83
N LEU A 30 -10.03 4.46 2.07
CA LEU A 30 -10.54 4.72 0.73
C LEU A 30 -11.82 5.56 0.78
N THR A 31 -11.90 6.55 -0.10
CA THR A 31 -13.05 7.44 -0.24
C THR A 31 -13.75 7.22 -1.57
N LYS A 32 -14.92 7.86 -1.78
CA LYS A 32 -15.65 7.75 -3.06
C LYS A 32 -14.82 8.18 -4.27
N SER A 33 -13.95 9.18 -4.11
CA SER A 33 -13.10 9.66 -5.22
C SER A 33 -12.04 8.65 -5.64
N ASP A 34 -11.58 7.81 -4.70
CA ASP A 34 -10.56 6.77 -4.93
C ASP A 34 -11.12 5.55 -5.68
N LEU A 35 -12.45 5.40 -5.69
CA LEU A 35 -13.16 4.25 -6.29
C LEU A 35 -14.02 4.68 -7.48
N GLY A 36 -13.94 5.95 -7.87
CA GLY A 36 -14.78 6.54 -8.91
C GLY A 36 -14.34 6.18 -10.33
N HIS A 37 -15.12 6.62 -11.32
CA HIS A 37 -14.88 6.33 -12.75
C HIS A 37 -13.55 6.90 -13.28
N LEU A 38 -12.97 7.90 -12.62
CA LEU A 38 -11.69 8.50 -12.99
C LEU A 38 -10.48 7.58 -12.81
N SER A 39 -10.65 6.39 -12.18
CA SER A 39 -9.58 5.41 -11.97
C SER A 39 -8.33 6.03 -11.37
N ARG A 40 -8.50 6.70 -10.23
CA ARG A 40 -7.44 7.43 -9.53
C ARG A 40 -7.47 7.13 -8.04
N LEU A 41 -6.31 6.98 -7.44
CA LEU A 41 -6.09 6.89 -6.00
C LEU A 41 -5.35 8.15 -5.54
N LEU A 42 -5.95 8.94 -4.66
CA LEU A 42 -5.31 10.12 -4.08
C LEU A 42 -4.48 9.73 -2.86
N LEU A 43 -3.17 9.88 -2.88
CA LEU A 43 -2.32 9.48 -1.77
C LEU A 43 -2.16 10.61 -0.73
N PRO A 44 -2.04 10.29 0.57
CA PRO A 44 -1.81 11.29 1.62
C PRO A 44 -0.48 12.03 1.40
N TRP A 45 -0.56 13.35 1.20
CA TRP A 45 0.60 14.17 0.80
C TRP A 45 1.81 14.02 1.72
N GLY A 46 1.61 14.13 3.05
CA GLY A 46 2.71 14.09 4.01
C GLY A 46 3.47 12.76 4.01
N CYS A 47 2.75 11.65 3.93
CA CYS A 47 3.35 10.31 3.87
C CYS A 47 4.12 10.12 2.55
N VAL A 48 3.56 10.55 1.42
CA VAL A 48 4.22 10.39 0.12
C VAL A 48 5.48 11.25 0.03
N LYS A 49 5.43 12.48 0.54
CA LYS A 49 6.61 13.36 0.55
C LYS A 49 7.79 12.69 1.25
N ILE A 50 7.58 12.27 2.50
CA ILE A 50 8.64 11.73 3.37
C ILE A 50 9.10 10.32 2.93
N HIS A 51 8.16 9.46 2.54
CA HIS A 51 8.45 8.03 2.33
C HIS A 51 8.63 7.63 0.87
N VAL A 52 8.46 8.57 -0.06
CA VAL A 52 8.58 8.29 -1.50
C VAL A 52 9.40 9.39 -2.18
N ARG A 53 8.91 10.63 -2.17
CA ARG A 53 9.53 11.72 -2.95
C ARG A 53 10.95 12.04 -2.49
N ASP A 54 11.19 12.10 -1.19
CA ASP A 54 12.53 12.44 -0.67
C ASP A 54 13.59 11.36 -0.99
N TRP A 55 13.16 10.19 -1.49
CA TRP A 55 14.03 9.10 -1.95
C TRP A 55 14.14 9.01 -3.47
N MET A 56 13.45 9.89 -4.22
CA MET A 56 13.51 9.92 -5.68
C MET A 56 14.71 10.72 -6.17
N SER A 57 15.27 10.31 -7.32
CA SER A 57 16.27 11.14 -8.00
C SER A 57 15.62 12.43 -8.55
N PRO A 58 16.41 13.48 -8.82
CA PRO A 58 15.89 14.71 -9.44
C PRO A 58 15.10 14.45 -10.73
N GLU A 59 15.57 13.52 -11.58
CA GLU A 59 14.89 13.14 -12.82
C GLU A 59 13.51 12.50 -12.54
N MET A 60 13.41 11.64 -11.52
CA MET A 60 12.13 11.06 -11.14
C MET A 60 11.16 12.11 -10.61
N VAL A 61 11.65 13.08 -9.84
CA VAL A 61 10.86 14.21 -9.34
C VAL A 61 10.31 15.03 -10.51
N GLU A 62 11.14 15.36 -11.49
CA GLU A 62 10.72 16.06 -12.71
C GLU A 62 9.62 15.29 -13.46
N ARG A 63 9.79 13.97 -13.63
CA ARG A 63 8.79 13.12 -14.29
C ARG A 63 7.45 13.11 -13.55
N ILE A 64 7.43 12.99 -12.22
CA ILE A 64 6.16 12.97 -11.47
C ILE A 64 5.47 14.34 -11.45
N GLU A 65 6.23 15.44 -11.54
CA GLU A 65 5.71 16.82 -11.59
C GLU A 65 5.28 17.22 -13.02
N SER A 66 5.66 16.45 -14.03
CA SER A 66 5.24 16.66 -15.43
C SER A 66 3.74 16.40 -15.67
N LYS A 67 3.27 16.87 -16.83
CA LYS A 67 1.88 16.63 -17.27
C LYS A 67 1.60 15.15 -17.50
N ASP A 68 2.58 14.38 -17.96
CA ASP A 68 2.42 12.97 -18.31
C ASP A 68 2.57 12.06 -17.09
N GLY A 69 3.36 12.48 -16.09
CA GLY A 69 3.66 11.69 -14.91
C GLY A 69 4.74 10.63 -15.16
N MET A 70 4.99 9.80 -14.15
CA MET A 70 5.95 8.71 -14.21
C MET A 70 5.24 7.36 -14.21
N GLY A 71 5.51 6.51 -15.20
CA GLY A 71 5.06 5.12 -15.18
C GLY A 71 5.72 4.35 -14.02
N VAL A 72 4.93 3.64 -13.23
CA VAL A 72 5.38 2.85 -12.09
C VAL A 72 4.68 1.51 -12.02
N VAL A 73 5.37 0.53 -11.46
CA VAL A 73 4.76 -0.74 -11.07
C VAL A 73 4.15 -0.60 -9.67
N VAL A 74 2.95 -1.16 -9.50
CA VAL A 74 2.33 -1.40 -8.20
C VAL A 74 2.18 -2.91 -8.04
N ARG A 75 2.89 -3.48 -7.07
CA ARG A 75 2.81 -4.89 -6.71
C ARG A 75 1.77 -5.09 -5.61
N ASP A 76 0.76 -5.92 -5.85
CA ASP A 76 -0.11 -6.43 -4.81
C ASP A 76 0.69 -7.46 -3.98
N ALA A 77 0.96 -7.14 -2.72
CA ALA A 77 1.73 -8.00 -1.83
C ALA A 77 0.93 -9.21 -1.33
N ASP A 78 -0.40 -9.16 -1.43
CA ASP A 78 -1.30 -10.23 -1.00
C ASP A 78 -1.40 -11.32 -2.08
N THR A 79 -1.36 -10.94 -3.37
CA THR A 79 -1.46 -11.89 -4.51
C THR A 79 -0.12 -12.13 -5.21
N GLY A 80 0.81 -11.19 -5.11
CA GLY A 80 2.08 -11.19 -5.83
C GLY A 80 2.02 -10.54 -7.22
N ASP A 81 0.83 -10.16 -7.69
CA ASP A 81 0.60 -9.59 -9.03
C ASP A 81 1.20 -8.19 -9.16
N GLU A 82 1.65 -7.85 -10.36
CA GLU A 82 2.19 -6.54 -10.69
C GLU A 82 1.33 -5.83 -11.74
N HIS A 83 1.07 -4.54 -11.52
CA HIS A 83 0.24 -3.73 -12.39
C HIS A 83 0.91 -2.39 -12.70
N TRP A 84 0.87 -1.98 -13.96
CA TRP A 84 1.46 -0.73 -14.41
C TRP A 84 0.48 0.44 -14.26
N LEU A 85 0.89 1.48 -13.56
CA LEU A 85 0.13 2.69 -13.27
C LEU A 85 0.97 3.93 -13.60
N VAL A 86 0.33 5.10 -13.57
CA VAL A 86 1.03 6.39 -13.65
C VAL A 86 0.99 7.05 -12.28
N PHE A 87 2.16 7.41 -11.76
CA PHE A 87 2.34 8.18 -10.56
C PHE A 87 2.66 9.63 -10.90
N ARG A 88 1.90 10.56 -10.32
CA ARG A 88 2.06 11.99 -10.61
C ARG A 88 1.66 12.88 -9.45
N TYR A 89 2.19 14.09 -9.47
CA TYR A 89 1.80 15.17 -8.57
C TYR A 89 0.92 16.17 -9.32
N TRP A 90 -0.27 16.45 -8.79
CA TRP A 90 -1.19 17.45 -9.32
C TRP A 90 -1.07 18.73 -8.52
N GLU A 91 -0.43 19.74 -9.12
CA GLU A 91 -0.20 21.03 -8.47
C GLU A 91 -1.52 21.75 -8.11
N SER A 92 -2.52 21.70 -9.01
CA SER A 92 -3.82 22.36 -8.79
C SER A 92 -4.55 21.88 -7.53
N SER A 93 -4.34 20.63 -7.13
CA SER A 93 -4.94 20.03 -5.94
C SER A 93 -3.93 19.65 -4.86
N LYS A 94 -2.66 20.03 -5.04
CA LYS A 94 -1.51 19.69 -4.17
C LYS A 94 -1.51 18.23 -3.71
N SER A 95 -1.77 17.31 -4.64
CA SER A 95 -2.02 15.90 -4.32
C SER A 95 -1.19 14.97 -5.19
N TYR A 96 -0.70 13.88 -4.58
CA TYR A 96 -0.11 12.77 -5.32
C TYR A 96 -1.18 11.78 -5.75
N VAL A 97 -1.05 11.26 -6.97
CA VAL A 97 -2.08 10.42 -7.60
C VAL A 97 -1.42 9.21 -8.24
N LEU A 98 -2.01 8.04 -8.01
CA LEU A 98 -1.84 6.86 -8.86
C LEU A 98 -3.07 6.72 -9.75
N ASN A 99 -2.91 6.78 -11.07
CA ASN A 99 -4.02 6.68 -12.02
C ASN A 99 -3.71 5.76 -13.21
N GLY A 100 -4.64 5.72 -14.16
CA GLY A 100 -4.61 4.79 -15.28
C GLY A 100 -5.31 3.49 -14.89
N ASN A 101 -4.54 2.44 -14.61
CA ASN A 101 -5.07 1.10 -14.38
C ASN A 101 -5.37 0.80 -12.89
N TRP A 102 -5.82 1.79 -12.11
CA TRP A 102 -6.16 1.57 -10.69
C TRP A 102 -7.44 0.72 -10.52
N ASN A 103 -8.52 1.07 -11.24
CA ASN A 103 -9.84 0.48 -10.97
C ASN A 103 -9.94 -1.02 -11.26
N LYS A 104 -9.36 -1.49 -12.37
CA LYS A 104 -9.56 -2.88 -12.81
C LYS A 104 -8.89 -3.89 -11.86
N PRO A 105 -7.57 -3.85 -11.64
CA PRO A 105 -6.90 -4.80 -10.75
C PRO A 105 -7.23 -4.56 -9.27
N PHE A 106 -7.23 -3.31 -8.80
CA PHE A 106 -7.33 -3.05 -7.36
C PHE A 106 -8.78 -2.90 -6.93
N VAL A 107 -9.55 -1.99 -7.51
CA VAL A 107 -10.93 -1.73 -7.04
C VAL A 107 -11.84 -2.92 -7.31
N LYS A 108 -11.88 -3.41 -8.56
CA LYS A 108 -12.71 -4.56 -8.94
C LYS A 108 -12.07 -5.86 -8.48
N GLY A 109 -10.79 -6.08 -8.77
CA GLY A 109 -10.10 -7.34 -8.46
C GLY A 109 -9.94 -7.62 -6.96
N ARG A 110 -9.83 -6.59 -6.11
CA ARG A 110 -9.78 -6.74 -4.64
C ARG A 110 -11.10 -6.38 -3.96
N GLU A 111 -12.18 -6.17 -4.73
CA GLU A 111 -13.50 -5.75 -4.25
C GLU A 111 -13.43 -4.61 -3.21
N LEU A 112 -12.66 -3.55 -3.51
CA LEU A 112 -12.46 -2.42 -2.60
C LEU A 112 -13.74 -1.59 -2.45
N LYS A 113 -14.01 -1.16 -1.22
CA LYS A 113 -15.17 -0.35 -0.85
C LYS A 113 -14.75 0.91 -0.12
N VAL A 114 -15.64 1.90 -0.12
CA VAL A 114 -15.45 3.12 0.68
C VAL A 114 -15.30 2.72 2.14
N GLY A 115 -14.26 3.22 2.79
CA GLY A 115 -13.92 2.90 4.17
C GLY A 115 -12.93 1.75 4.36
N ASP A 116 -12.65 0.94 3.33
CA ASP A 116 -11.55 -0.02 3.38
C ASP A 116 -10.23 0.73 3.62
N GLU A 117 -9.31 0.11 4.36
CA GLU A 117 -7.99 0.66 4.63
C GLU A 117 -6.94 -0.13 3.86
N ILE A 118 -6.14 0.59 3.09
CA ILE A 118 -5.02 0.04 2.32
C ILE A 118 -3.69 0.51 2.91
N GLY A 119 -2.67 -0.32 2.71
CA GLY A 119 -1.29 -0.07 3.08
C GLY A 119 -0.44 -0.04 1.84
N MET A 120 0.47 0.93 1.76
CA MET A 120 1.45 1.03 0.70
C MET A 120 2.81 1.42 1.24
N PHE A 121 3.86 1.01 0.54
CA PHE A 121 5.21 1.54 0.70
C PHE A 121 5.90 1.62 -0.66
N TRP A 122 6.95 2.44 -0.72
CA TRP A 122 7.81 2.56 -1.89
C TRP A 122 9.09 1.76 -1.66
N ASP A 123 9.41 0.86 -2.58
CA ASP A 123 10.70 0.19 -2.62
C ASP A 123 11.69 1.05 -3.39
N THR A 124 12.70 1.56 -2.69
CA THR A 124 13.73 2.44 -3.26
C THR A 124 14.72 1.71 -4.16
N VAL A 125 14.84 0.38 -4.03
CA VAL A 125 15.76 -0.43 -4.84
C VAL A 125 15.12 -0.78 -6.18
N SER A 126 13.86 -1.21 -6.15
CA SER A 126 13.14 -1.60 -7.37
C SER A 126 12.25 -0.50 -7.96
N CYS A 127 12.22 0.68 -7.34
CA CYS A 127 11.45 1.85 -7.76
C CYS A 127 9.98 1.52 -8.05
N LYS A 128 9.34 0.78 -7.14
CA LYS A 128 7.93 0.38 -7.28
C LYS A 128 7.15 0.53 -5.99
N PHE A 129 5.84 0.65 -6.12
CA PHE A 129 4.94 0.59 -4.97
C PHE A 129 4.60 -0.84 -4.63
N HIS A 130 4.51 -1.12 -3.34
CA HIS A 130 3.84 -2.30 -2.81
C HIS A 130 2.51 -1.89 -2.21
N PHE A 131 1.51 -2.75 -2.35
CA PHE A 131 0.13 -2.52 -1.93
C PHE A 131 -0.38 -3.74 -1.14
N SER A 132 -1.21 -3.51 -0.13
CA SER A 132 -1.97 -4.57 0.56
C SER A 132 -3.27 -4.00 1.13
N VAL A 133 -4.29 -4.84 1.28
CA VAL A 133 -5.52 -4.48 1.98
C VAL A 133 -5.37 -4.77 3.48
N LEU A 134 -5.28 -3.72 4.30
CA LEU A 134 -5.04 -3.85 5.75
C LEU A 134 -6.33 -4.16 6.52
N ARG A 135 -7.43 -3.53 6.12
CA ARG A 135 -8.73 -3.73 6.77
C ARG A 135 -9.86 -3.55 5.77
N LYS A 136 -10.76 -4.53 5.72
CA LYS A 136 -12.05 -4.41 5.04
C LYS A 136 -13.11 -3.84 5.98
N VAL A 137 -14.01 -3.01 5.46
CA VAL A 137 -15.25 -2.70 6.19
C VAL A 137 -16.15 -3.94 6.22
N ALA A 138 -16.79 -4.19 7.36
CA ALA A 138 -17.76 -5.28 7.47
C ALA A 138 -18.86 -5.08 6.42
N ARG A 139 -19.21 -6.15 5.71
CA ARG A 139 -20.42 -6.13 4.88
C ARG A 139 -21.60 -6.03 5.84
N ALA A 140 -22.48 -5.05 5.66
CA ALA A 140 -23.80 -5.12 6.27
C ALA A 140 -24.46 -6.39 5.72
N THR A 141 -24.61 -7.40 6.55
CA THR A 141 -25.48 -8.54 6.24
C THR A 141 -26.90 -8.00 6.27
N SER A 142 -27.47 -7.73 5.10
CA SER A 142 -28.93 -7.70 4.99
C SER A 142 -29.43 -9.07 5.39
N GLN A 143 -29.93 -9.19 6.63
CA GLN A 143 -30.77 -10.31 7.02
C GLN A 143 -31.95 -10.35 6.05
N ALA A 144 -31.94 -11.34 5.16
CA ALA A 144 -33.15 -11.77 4.50
C ALA A 144 -33.95 -12.53 5.57
N ALA A 145 -34.87 -11.83 6.23
CA ALA A 145 -35.98 -12.48 6.90
C ALA A 145 -36.95 -12.93 5.79
N ALA A 146 -37.04 -14.24 5.60
CA ALA A 146 -38.17 -14.89 4.96
C ALA A 146 -39.13 -15.34 6.06
#